data_AF-A0A381XQA8-F1
#
_entry.id   AF-A0A381XQA8-F1
#
_cell.length_a   1.000
_cell.length_b   1.000
_cell.length_c   1.000
_cell.angle_alpha   90.00
_cell.angle_beta   90.00
_cell.angle_gamma   90.00
#
_symmetry.space_group_name_H-M   'P 1'
#
loop_
_entity.id
_entity.type
_entity.pdbx_description
1 polymer ?
#
loop_
_entity_poly.entity_id
_entity_poly.type
_entity_poly.pdbx_seq_one_letter_code
_entity_poly.pdbx_strand_id
1 'polypeptide(L)'
;SPLLGWEVYAKKNSFFGETGIALVANATKLTNQNEDPNRDPEGTKPNRFHALEAFAKNCHKHQVAVEDFEALFGDDDPDALAEHLAETNKNKLPYATHQDGFGSVVIAAKANEAINTGKRIEWSESEYSL
;
A
#
# COMPACT_ATOMS: atom_id res chain seq x y z
N SER A 1 32.92 -7.77 -23.82
CA SER A 1 33.24 -9.19 -23.53
C SER A 1 31.94 -9.97 -23.42
N PRO A 2 31.69 -10.99 -24.25
CA PRO A 2 30.44 -11.76 -24.29
C PRO A 2 30.42 -12.91 -23.25
N LEU A 3 31.01 -12.68 -22.06
CA LEU A 3 31.28 -13.71 -21.04
C LEU A 3 30.35 -13.65 -19.81
N LEU A 4 29.29 -12.84 -19.81
CA LEU A 4 28.23 -12.96 -18.81
C LEU A 4 27.06 -13.71 -19.45
N GLY A 5 27.13 -15.04 -19.33
CA GLY A 5 26.11 -15.95 -19.82
C GLY A 5 24.74 -15.59 -19.26
N TRP A 6 23.71 -15.77 -20.09
CA TRP A 6 22.32 -15.71 -19.67
C TRP A 6 22.05 -16.89 -18.73
N GLU A 7 22.39 -16.74 -17.45
CA GLU A 7 22.04 -17.72 -16.45
C GLU A 7 20.54 -17.61 -16.15
N VAL A 8 19.79 -18.63 -16.59
CA VAL A 8 18.37 -18.77 -16.36
C VAL A 8 18.17 -19.67 -15.14
N TYR A 9 17.59 -19.14 -14.07
CA TYR A 9 17.32 -19.92 -12.86
C TYR A 9 15.84 -20.31 -12.78
N ALA A 10 15.61 -21.57 -12.44
CA ALA A 10 14.29 -22.16 -12.23
C ALA A 10 13.78 -21.82 -10.81
N LYS A 11 12.79 -20.94 -10.70
CA LYS A 11 12.10 -20.63 -9.44
C LYS A 11 10.89 -21.55 -9.28
N LYS A 12 10.84 -22.28 -8.17
CA LYS A 12 9.70 -23.12 -7.78
C LYS A 12 8.64 -22.19 -7.15
N ASN A 13 7.51 -22.01 -7.83
CA ASN A 13 6.39 -21.19 -7.35
C ASN A 13 5.15 -22.08 -7.15
N SER A 14 4.49 -21.93 -6.01
CA SER A 14 3.18 -22.56 -5.78
C SER A 14 2.08 -21.61 -6.22
N PHE A 15 1.20 -22.04 -7.12
CA PHE A 15 0.07 -21.26 -7.61
C PHE A 15 -1.18 -22.16 -7.62
N PHE A 16 -2.25 -21.72 -6.95
CA PHE A 16 -3.53 -22.44 -6.86
C PHE A 16 -3.42 -23.94 -6.47
N GLY A 17 -2.51 -24.27 -5.56
CA GLY A 17 -2.35 -25.64 -5.05
C GLY A 17 -1.44 -26.55 -5.88
N GLU A 18 -0.99 -26.11 -7.05
CA GLU A 18 0.00 -26.82 -7.86
C GLU A 18 1.36 -26.10 -7.82
N THR A 19 2.44 -26.87 -7.85
CA THR A 19 3.79 -26.31 -7.87
C THR A 19 4.34 -26.27 -9.30
N GLY A 20 4.53 -25.07 -9.84
CA GLY A 20 5.17 -24.81 -11.13
C GLY A 20 6.63 -24.38 -11.00
N ILE A 21 7.41 -24.57 -12.05
CA ILE A 21 8.79 -24.07 -12.16
C ILE A 21 8.82 -23.00 -13.25
N ALA A 22 9.21 -21.78 -12.90
CA ALA A 22 9.35 -20.67 -13.84
C ALA A 22 10.83 -20.32 -14.07
N LEU A 23 11.22 -20.14 -15.32
CA LEU A 23 12.57 -19.77 -15.73
C LEU A 23 12.68 -18.23 -15.78
N VAL A 24 13.43 -17.63 -14.86
CA VAL A 24 13.59 -16.16 -14.79
C VAL A 24 15.04 -15.80 -15.10
N ALA A 25 15.23 -14.92 -16.08
CA ALA A 25 16.55 -14.36 -16.40
C ALA A 25 16.87 -13.23 -15.40
N ASN A 26 18.15 -13.12 -14.99
CA ASN A 26 18.70 -12.12 -14.07
C ASN A 26 18.60 -12.41 -12.55
N ALA A 27 18.56 -13.70 -12.16
CA ALA A 27 18.57 -14.13 -10.76
C ALA A 27 20.00 -14.43 -10.24
N THR A 28 20.94 -13.52 -10.46
CA THR A 28 22.35 -13.70 -10.05
C THR A 28 22.48 -13.70 -8.52
N LYS A 29 23.17 -14.73 -7.99
CA LYS A 29 23.50 -14.87 -6.55
C LYS A 29 24.68 -13.99 -6.11
N LEU A 30 24.86 -12.81 -6.71
CA LEU A 30 25.89 -11.88 -6.29
C LEU A 30 25.28 -10.86 -5.30
N THR A 31 25.68 -11.05 -4.04
CA THR A 31 25.96 -10.00 -3.04
C THR A 31 24.78 -9.31 -2.32
N ASN A 32 24.54 -9.77 -1.08
CA ASN A 32 24.61 -8.92 0.13
C ASN A 32 23.72 -7.67 0.20
N GLN A 33 22.43 -7.77 -0.05
CA GLN A 33 21.50 -6.82 0.52
C GLN A 33 20.41 -7.58 1.28
N ASN A 34 20.08 -7.08 2.46
CA ASN A 34 18.96 -7.47 3.32
C ASN A 34 17.60 -7.27 2.61
N GLU A 35 17.46 -7.71 1.37
CA GLU A 35 16.25 -7.55 0.61
C GLU A 35 15.45 -8.84 0.69
N ASP A 36 14.31 -8.72 1.37
CA ASP A 36 13.28 -9.73 1.50
C ASP A 36 13.03 -10.37 0.12
N PRO A 37 13.14 -11.71 -0.04
CA PRO A 37 12.87 -12.39 -1.31
C PRO A 37 11.42 -12.23 -1.80
N ASN A 38 10.53 -11.67 -0.99
CA ASN A 38 9.17 -11.25 -1.35
C ASN A 38 9.05 -9.77 -1.73
N ARG A 39 10.13 -8.98 -1.57
CA ARG A 39 10.19 -7.60 -2.04
C ARG A 39 10.03 -7.61 -3.55
N ASP A 40 8.99 -6.94 -4.01
CA ASP A 40 8.74 -6.77 -5.43
C ASP A 40 9.94 -6.03 -6.06
N PRO A 41 10.57 -6.55 -7.14
CA PRO A 41 11.53 -5.76 -7.89
C PRO A 41 10.84 -4.44 -8.28
N GLU A 42 11.47 -3.31 -7.95
CA GLU A 42 10.87 -1.98 -8.06
C GLU A 42 10.14 -1.78 -9.39
N GLY A 43 8.84 -1.50 -9.33
CA GLY A 43 8.02 -1.16 -10.48
C GLY A 43 7.31 -2.32 -11.19
N THR A 44 7.37 -3.56 -10.66
CA THR A 44 6.69 -4.70 -11.31
C THR A 44 5.19 -4.71 -11.03
N LYS A 45 4.77 -4.24 -9.85
CA LYS A 45 3.36 -4.18 -9.46
C LYS A 45 2.74 -2.79 -9.70
N PRO A 46 1.48 -2.72 -10.16
CA PRO A 46 0.79 -1.43 -10.30
C PRO A 46 0.63 -0.71 -8.96
N ASN A 47 0.58 0.62 -8.95
CA ASN A 47 0.34 1.43 -7.73
C ASN A 47 -0.94 1.01 -6.98
N ARG A 48 -1.96 0.55 -7.69
CA ARG A 48 -3.22 0.02 -7.10
C ARG A 48 -2.99 -1.25 -6.27
N PHE A 49 -2.01 -2.08 -6.64
CA PHE A 49 -1.64 -3.26 -5.86
C PHE A 49 -1.11 -2.84 -4.49
N HIS A 50 -0.18 -1.89 -4.44
CA HIS A 50 0.40 -1.43 -3.18
C HIS A 50 -0.62 -0.73 -2.29
N ALA A 51 -1.54 0.03 -2.87
CA ALA A 51 -2.65 0.63 -2.13
C ALA A 51 -3.56 -0.46 -1.49
N LEU A 52 -3.90 -1.50 -2.26
CA LEU A 52 -4.70 -2.62 -1.75
C LEU A 52 -3.97 -3.44 -0.69
N GLU A 53 -2.68 -3.67 -0.89
CA GLU A 53 -1.82 -4.38 0.08
C GLU A 53 -1.74 -3.62 1.40
N ALA A 54 -1.52 -2.30 1.37
CA ALA A 54 -1.51 -1.46 2.56
C ALA A 54 -2.88 -1.47 3.26
N PHE A 55 -3.96 -1.36 2.49
CA PHE A 55 -5.32 -1.44 3.02
C PHE A 55 -5.59 -2.77 3.74
N ALA A 56 -5.33 -3.90 3.08
CA ALA A 56 -5.55 -5.23 3.66
C ALA A 56 -4.73 -5.45 4.94
N LYS A 57 -3.45 -5.05 4.94
CA LYS A 57 -2.59 -5.13 6.13
C LYS A 57 -3.11 -4.24 7.26
N ASN A 58 -3.59 -3.04 6.95
CA ASN A 58 -4.12 -2.10 7.95
C ASN A 58 -5.46 -2.60 8.55
N CYS A 59 -6.34 -3.21 7.74
CA CYS A 59 -7.57 -3.84 8.23
C CYS A 59 -7.25 -4.99 9.19
N HIS A 60 -6.34 -5.88 8.81
CA HIS A 60 -5.94 -7.00 9.66
C HIS A 60 -5.32 -6.52 10.98
N LYS A 61 -4.40 -5.55 10.93
CA LYS A 61 -3.83 -4.94 12.15
C LYS A 61 -4.89 -4.34 13.06
N HIS A 62 -5.89 -3.68 12.48
CA HIS A 62 -6.96 -3.07 13.25
C HIS A 62 -7.84 -4.13 13.92
N GLN A 63 -8.19 -5.19 13.21
CA GLN A 63 -8.94 -6.32 13.75
C GLN A 63 -8.19 -6.99 14.91
N VAL A 64 -6.91 -7.33 14.71
CA VAL A 64 -6.08 -7.95 15.75
C VAL A 64 -6.00 -7.06 16.99
N ALA A 65 -5.85 -5.74 16.82
CA ALA A 65 -5.81 -4.83 17.96
C ALA A 65 -7.13 -4.73 18.73
N VAL A 66 -8.27 -4.94 18.08
CA VAL A 66 -9.58 -5.05 18.75
C VAL A 66 -9.68 -6.38 19.49
N GLU A 67 -9.37 -7.49 18.82
CA GLU A 67 -9.41 -8.84 19.42
C GLU A 67 -8.49 -8.95 20.64
N ASP A 68 -7.26 -8.41 20.54
CA ASP A 68 -6.29 -8.39 21.64
C ASP A 68 -6.79 -7.52 22.81
N PHE A 69 -7.42 -6.38 22.52
CA PHE A 69 -7.99 -5.52 23.55
C PHE A 69 -9.16 -6.21 24.28
N GLU A 70 -10.11 -6.77 23.52
CA GLU A 70 -11.26 -7.50 24.07
C GLU A 70 -10.81 -8.71 24.92
N ALA A 71 -9.78 -9.44 24.47
CA ALA A 71 -9.25 -10.59 25.21
C ALA A 71 -8.58 -10.21 26.54
N LEU A 72 -8.01 -9.01 26.64
CA LEU A 72 -7.27 -8.55 27.83
C LEU A 72 -8.16 -7.73 28.79
N PHE A 73 -9.10 -6.95 28.26
CA PHE A 73 -9.84 -5.94 29.01
C PHE A 73 -11.38 -6.09 28.95
N GLY A 74 -11.92 -6.93 28.06
CA GLY A 74 -13.36 -7.03 27.80
C GLY A 74 -13.88 -5.94 26.84
N ASP A 75 -15.20 -5.88 26.64
CA ASP A 75 -15.88 -4.96 25.70
C ASP A 75 -16.61 -3.79 26.41
N ASP A 76 -16.41 -3.65 27.72
CA ASP A 76 -17.18 -2.73 28.57
C ASP A 76 -16.69 -1.26 28.55
N ASP A 77 -15.51 -0.99 27.98
CA ASP A 77 -14.90 0.35 27.95
C ASP A 77 -14.54 0.81 26.50
N PRO A 78 -15.49 1.46 25.81
CA PRO A 78 -15.26 1.93 24.45
C PRO A 78 -14.27 3.11 24.36
N ASP A 79 -14.09 3.88 25.43
CA ASP A 79 -13.15 5.01 25.44
C ASP A 79 -11.71 4.50 25.52
N ALA A 80 -11.44 3.51 26.37
CA ALA A 80 -10.14 2.85 26.45
C ALA A 80 -9.79 2.10 25.14
N LEU A 81 -10.77 1.48 24.48
CA LEU A 81 -10.59 0.88 23.16
C LEU A 81 -10.20 1.94 22.12
N ALA A 82 -10.83 3.11 22.12
CA ALA A 82 -10.52 4.19 21.20
C ALA A 82 -9.08 4.71 21.37
N GLU A 83 -8.61 4.86 22.62
CA GLU A 83 -7.22 5.23 22.91
C GLU A 83 -6.22 4.17 22.43
N HIS A 84 -6.50 2.89 22.68
CA HIS A 84 -5.68 1.78 22.21
C HIS A 84 -5.58 1.72 20.67
N LEU A 85 -6.71 1.92 19.99
CA LEU A 85 -6.74 1.95 18.52
C LEU A 85 -6.04 3.20 17.96
N ALA A 86 -6.10 4.34 18.66
CA ALA A 86 -5.36 5.54 18.28
C ALA A 86 -3.84 5.32 18.31
N GLU A 87 -3.33 4.59 19.31
CA GLU A 87 -1.91 4.21 19.36
C GLU A 87 -1.56 3.22 18.24
N THR A 88 -2.42 2.21 18.04
CA THR A 88 -2.25 1.24 16.94
C THR A 88 -2.23 1.90 15.56
N ASN A 89 -3.03 2.96 15.37
CA ASN A 89 -3.11 3.70 14.12
C ASN A 89 -1.79 4.36 13.72
N LYS A 90 -0.91 4.71 14.67
CA LYS A 90 0.42 5.28 14.38
C LYS A 90 1.33 4.29 13.64
N ASN A 91 1.09 2.99 13.81
CA ASN A 91 1.87 1.90 13.22
C ASN A 91 1.24 1.31 11.95
N LYS A 92 0.19 1.94 11.42
CA LYS A 92 -0.42 1.58 10.13
C LYS A 92 0.51 1.95 8.98
N LEU A 93 0.46 1.18 7.90
CA LEU A 93 1.12 1.54 6.65
C LEU A 93 0.46 2.80 6.07
N PRO A 94 1.19 3.63 5.30
CA PRO A 94 0.60 4.79 4.64
C PRO A 94 -0.66 4.42 3.85
N TYR A 95 -1.72 5.19 4.03
CA TYR A 95 -3.02 4.99 3.38
C TYR A 95 -3.62 6.34 3.00
N ALA A 96 -4.43 6.33 1.93
CA ALA A 96 -5.21 7.51 1.56
C ALA A 96 -6.41 7.64 2.49
N THR A 97 -6.62 8.84 3.01
CA THR A 97 -7.81 9.20 3.78
C THR A 97 -8.94 9.64 2.86
N HIS A 98 -10.14 9.80 3.43
CA HIS A 98 -11.28 10.38 2.70
C HIS A 98 -11.00 11.84 2.28
N GLN A 99 -10.24 12.60 3.08
CA GLN A 99 -9.81 13.96 2.74
C GLN A 99 -8.89 13.97 1.52
N ASP A 100 -7.92 13.05 1.46
CA ASP A 100 -7.05 12.90 0.29
C ASP A 100 -7.86 12.59 -0.97
N GLY A 101 -8.85 11.69 -0.84
CA GLY A 101 -9.78 11.35 -1.91
C GLY A 101 -10.60 12.56 -2.38
N PHE A 102 -11.20 13.30 -1.45
CA PHE A 102 -11.95 14.51 -1.73
C PHE A 102 -11.09 15.57 -2.44
N GLY A 103 -9.92 15.88 -1.89
CA GLY A 103 -8.99 16.85 -2.47
C GLY A 103 -8.58 16.48 -3.89
N SER A 104 -8.31 15.20 -4.16
CA SER A 104 -7.96 14.72 -5.50
C SER A 104 -9.08 14.96 -6.53
N VAL A 105 -10.34 14.78 -6.13
CA VAL A 105 -11.51 14.99 -7.00
C VAL A 105 -11.73 16.47 -7.25
N VAL A 106 -11.64 17.31 -6.22
CA VAL A 106 -11.78 18.76 -6.37
C VAL A 106 -10.70 19.31 -7.31
N ILE A 107 -9.44 18.90 -7.16
CA ILE A 107 -8.35 19.28 -8.06
C ILE A 107 -8.67 18.89 -9.51
N ALA A 108 -9.07 17.64 -9.74
CA ALA A 108 -9.40 17.16 -11.08
C ALA A 108 -10.58 17.92 -11.71
N ALA A 109 -11.62 18.21 -10.91
CA ALA A 109 -12.78 18.98 -11.36
C ALA A 109 -12.41 20.42 -11.73
N LYS A 110 -11.60 21.08 -10.90
CA LYS A 110 -11.13 22.45 -11.13
C LYS A 110 -10.16 22.55 -12.32
N ALA A 111 -9.31 21.54 -12.52
CA ALA A 111 -8.47 21.47 -13.70
C ALA A 111 -9.32 21.36 -14.98
N ASN A 112 -10.37 20.54 -14.97
CA ASN A 112 -11.31 20.43 -16.08
C ASN A 112 -12.06 21.76 -16.33
N GLU A 113 -12.47 22.45 -15.26
CA GLU A 113 -13.08 23.79 -15.35
C GLU A 113 -12.14 24.80 -16.02
N ALA A 114 -10.87 24.84 -15.61
CA ALA A 114 -9.87 25.73 -16.19
C ALA A 114 -9.66 25.49 -17.69
N ILE A 115 -9.60 24.21 -18.10
CA ILE A 115 -9.45 23.82 -19.51
C ILE A 115 -10.66 24.27 -20.34
N ASN A 116 -11.88 23.99 -19.86
CA ASN A 116 -13.10 24.30 -20.60
C ASN A 116 -13.39 25.80 -20.69
N THR A 117 -12.97 26.57 -19.69
CA THR A 117 -13.17 28.03 -19.67
C THR A 117 -12.02 28.79 -20.32
N GLY A 118 -10.85 28.16 -20.50
CA GLY A 118 -9.62 28.81 -20.97
C GLY A 118 -9.11 29.87 -20.00
N LYS A 119 -9.51 29.81 -18.73
CA LYS A 119 -9.16 30.79 -17.69
C LYS A 119 -8.40 30.12 -16.56
N ARG A 120 -7.51 30.90 -15.94
CA ARG A 120 -6.87 30.51 -14.68
C ARG A 120 -7.96 30.47 -13.60
N ILE A 121 -8.07 29.34 -12.93
CA ILE A 121 -8.90 29.19 -11.73
C ILE A 121 -7.97 29.33 -10.52
N GLU A 122 -8.28 30.28 -9.64
CA GLU A 122 -7.59 30.43 -8.35
C GLU A 122 -8.35 29.65 -7.28
N TRP A 123 -7.61 29.13 -6.30
CA TRP A 123 -8.16 28.32 -5.22
C TRP A 123 -8.06 29.06 -3.90
N SER A 124 -9.13 28.97 -3.10
CA SER A 124 -9.14 29.38 -1.71
C SER A 124 -8.96 28.17 -0.79
N GLU A 125 -8.29 28.37 0.35
CA GLU A 125 -8.02 27.29 1.33
C GLU A 125 -9.32 26.66 1.88
N SER A 126 -10.40 27.45 1.94
CA SER A 126 -11.75 26.99 2.31
C SER A 126 -12.37 25.98 1.35
N GLU A 127 -11.93 25.90 0.09
CA GLU A 127 -12.49 24.94 -0.89
C GLU A 127 -11.95 23.51 -0.72
N TYR A 128 -10.90 23.32 0.09
CA TYR A 128 -10.25 22.03 0.34
C TYR A 128 -10.27 21.60 1.82
N SER A 129 -10.82 22.44 2.69
CA SER A 129 -10.95 22.18 4.12
C SER A 129 -12.32 21.58 4.42
N LEU A 130 -12.35 20.31 4.84
CA LEU A 130 -13.55 19.66 5.42
C LEU A 130 -13.62 19.94 6.93
#